data_AF-A0A8C6PYK1-F1
#
_entry.id   AF-A0A8C6PYK1-F1
#
_cell.length_a   1.000
_cell.length_b   1.000
_cell.length_c   1.000
_cell.angle_alpha   90.00
_cell.angle_beta   90.00
_cell.angle_gamma   90.00
#
_symmetry.space_group_name_H-M   'P 1'
#
loop_
_entity.id
_entity.type
_entity.pdbx_description
1 polymer ?
#
loop_
_entity_poly.entity_id
_entity_poly.type
_entity_poly.pdbx_seq_one_letter_code
_entity_poly.pdbx_strand_id
1 'polypeptide(L)'
;MFDHAYGSYMKHAYPADELMPLSCKGRVRGQEPNRGDIDDSLGKFSLTLIDTLDTLVVLNKLEEFEEAVRKAVSDVRFDNDVVVSVFETNIRVLGGLLGGHVMADLLKQRGEKMQWYHDELLHMAVELGHRLLPAFNTTSGLPFPKVNLRYGIVNPLSRTGTESDTCTACAGTMILEFAALSRLSGESVFEEHARKALDVLWERRQKGSDLVGTVINIHNGEWVRRESGVGAGIDSYYEYLMKAYILLGDHVFLQRFNTHYSAIMKYISQPPLLLNVHMHNPTVGVRSWMDSLLAFFPGLQVLRGDLKPAIETHEMLYQVTKQHKFLPEAFTTEFRVHWGQHLLRPEFAESTYYLYKATGDPYYLRVGQSIVEKLNTYARVPCGFAAVQDVRTGTHEDRLTGGATRDTSVSHDEDLFTHSCPSMETLFPNNPSFAKTIRDGYKYLTGVGRALHSLPVRIVAEVGATPEEEAVVPHVVQLISPPFLGFVCCMSPYTACGPVDNAAELKGRIALVLRGDCMFAAKARWLQQTGAIGVIFIDHREGSNSDETPLFQMVGDGDSTEDITLPLVFLFSREGAVLTAALEEHHNVDVLLLPKERQLGYVARGPDPPAPQALIQKGKAAVTVATGSW
;
A
#
# COMPACT_ATOMS: atom_id res chain seq x y z
N MET A 1 -13.39 14.19 12.39
CA MET A 1 -12.07 13.95 13.00
C MET A 1 -11.18 15.17 12.89
N PHE A 2 -10.87 15.62 11.67
CA PHE A 2 -9.95 16.71 11.37
C PHE A 2 -10.14 17.95 12.28
N ASP A 3 -11.37 18.46 12.44
CA ASP A 3 -11.66 19.65 13.26
C ASP A 3 -11.21 19.51 14.73
N HIS A 4 -11.26 18.29 15.28
CA HIS A 4 -10.79 18.01 16.64
C HIS A 4 -9.26 18.00 16.74
N ALA A 5 -8.56 17.56 15.69
CA ALA A 5 -7.11 17.56 15.63
C ALA A 5 -6.56 18.97 15.32
N TYR A 6 -6.95 19.52 14.16
CA TYR A 6 -6.52 20.84 13.69
C TYR A 6 -6.97 21.97 14.62
N GLY A 7 -8.22 21.95 15.08
CA GLY A 7 -8.74 22.92 16.05
C GLY A 7 -8.04 22.83 17.41
N SER A 8 -7.54 21.65 17.82
CA SER A 8 -6.69 21.52 19.01
C SER A 8 -5.29 22.07 18.76
N TYR A 9 -4.67 21.79 17.61
CA TYR A 9 -3.36 22.35 17.23
C TYR A 9 -3.39 23.89 17.21
N MET A 10 -4.36 24.49 16.50
CA MET A 10 -4.49 25.95 16.38
C MET A 10 -4.81 26.65 17.71
N LYS A 11 -5.35 25.93 18.69
CA LYS A 11 -5.69 26.47 20.02
C LYS A 11 -4.58 26.28 21.06
N HIS A 12 -3.85 25.17 21.01
CA HIS A 12 -2.95 24.72 22.08
C HIS A 12 -1.48 24.63 21.68
N ALA A 13 -1.17 24.58 20.39
CA ALA A 13 0.19 24.39 19.90
C ALA A 13 0.72 25.50 18.98
N TYR A 14 -0.08 26.02 18.05
CA TYR A 14 0.34 27.09 17.14
C TYR A 14 1.01 28.26 17.89
N PRO A 15 2.19 28.76 17.45
CA PRO A 15 2.91 28.45 16.21
C PRO A 15 3.98 27.34 16.33
N ALA A 16 3.94 26.49 17.35
CA ALA A 16 4.87 25.37 17.51
C ALA A 16 4.76 24.33 16.38
N ASP A 17 5.77 23.48 16.23
CA ASP A 17 5.83 22.51 15.13
C ASP A 17 4.83 21.36 15.30
N GLU A 18 4.74 20.77 16.51
CA GLU A 18 3.81 19.68 16.86
C GLU A 18 2.90 20.06 18.04
N LEU A 19 1.80 19.32 18.18
CA LEU A 19 0.95 19.28 19.38
C LEU A 19 1.30 18.09 20.27
N MET A 20 1.42 18.34 21.57
CA MET A 20 1.39 17.34 22.64
C MET A 20 -0.05 17.28 23.17
N PRO A 21 -0.84 16.24 22.80
CA PRO A 21 -2.29 16.21 22.92
C PRO A 21 -2.81 15.66 24.27
N LEU A 22 -1.93 15.10 25.11
CA LEU A 22 -2.21 14.74 26.50
C LEU A 22 -1.94 15.92 27.44
N SER A 23 -0.82 16.64 27.25
CA SER A 23 -0.50 17.85 28.03
C SER A 23 -1.10 19.16 27.48
N CYS A 24 -1.79 19.10 26.33
CA CYS A 24 -2.48 20.22 25.70
C CYS A 24 -1.58 21.44 25.45
N LYS A 25 -0.37 21.23 24.91
CA LYS A 25 0.60 22.29 24.61
C LYS A 25 1.38 22.01 23.31
N GLY A 26 1.97 23.06 22.72
CA GLY A 26 2.88 22.94 21.58
C GLY A 26 4.25 22.40 21.97
N ARG A 27 4.90 21.66 21.05
CA ARG A 27 6.28 21.19 21.19
C ARG A 27 7.25 22.17 20.56
N VAL A 28 8.15 22.74 21.37
CA VAL A 28 9.13 23.71 20.88
C VAL A 28 10.53 23.17 21.14
N ARG A 29 11.26 22.90 20.05
CA ARG A 29 12.56 22.24 20.11
C ARG A 29 13.56 23.03 20.98
N GLY A 30 14.03 22.36 22.03
CA GLY A 30 14.90 22.92 23.07
C GLY A 30 14.19 23.31 24.38
N GLN A 31 12.86 23.18 24.47
CA GLN A 31 12.10 23.34 25.73
C GLN A 31 11.78 21.99 26.38
N GLU A 32 11.30 21.03 25.59
CA GLU A 32 11.13 19.64 26.02
C GLU A 32 12.44 18.82 25.99
N PRO A 33 12.52 17.71 26.74
CA PRO A 33 13.54 16.68 26.54
C PRO A 33 13.60 16.21 25.08
N ASN A 34 14.81 16.04 24.57
CA ASN A 34 15.10 15.63 23.20
C ASN A 34 14.65 14.18 22.96
N ARG A 35 13.90 13.92 21.87
CA ARG A 35 13.41 12.59 21.46
C ARG A 35 14.28 11.92 20.38
N GLY A 36 15.55 12.33 20.25
CA GLY A 36 16.45 11.84 19.20
C GLY A 36 16.11 12.43 17.84
N ASP A 37 16.41 11.68 16.77
CA ASP A 37 16.25 12.12 15.37
C ASP A 37 14.82 12.56 15.00
N ILE A 38 13.81 12.17 15.77
CA ILE A 38 12.41 12.58 15.58
C ILE A 38 12.28 14.09 15.72
N ASP A 39 13.06 14.71 16.62
CA ASP A 39 13.06 16.16 16.79
C ASP A 39 13.84 16.88 15.67
N ASP A 40 14.57 16.19 14.79
CA ASP A 40 15.17 16.78 13.59
C ASP A 40 14.14 17.12 12.50
N SER A 41 12.89 16.65 12.61
CA SER A 41 11.76 17.17 11.84
C SER A 41 11.33 18.59 12.28
N LEU A 42 11.74 19.04 13.48
CA LEU A 42 11.26 20.26 14.10
C LEU A 42 12.26 21.41 13.89
N GLY A 43 11.99 22.26 12.89
CA GLY A 43 12.83 23.41 12.52
C GLY A 43 12.30 24.77 12.97
N LYS A 44 11.27 24.82 13.83
CA LYS A 44 10.59 26.05 14.29
C LYS A 44 9.94 26.83 13.13
N PHE A 45 9.21 26.10 12.30
CA PHE A 45 8.54 26.58 11.09
C PHE A 45 7.04 26.24 11.07
N SER A 46 6.45 25.97 12.24
CA SER A 46 5.04 25.61 12.41
C SER A 46 4.65 24.38 11.59
N LEU A 47 5.45 23.31 11.66
CA LEU A 47 5.33 22.09 10.83
C LEU A 47 3.88 21.66 10.56
N THR A 48 3.08 21.42 11.60
CA THR A 48 1.68 20.94 11.47
C THR A 48 0.78 21.92 10.70
N LEU A 49 1.07 23.23 10.68
CA LEU A 49 0.33 24.20 9.87
C LEU A 49 0.61 24.00 8.37
N ILE A 50 1.89 23.83 8.00
CA ILE A 50 2.32 23.66 6.61
C ILE A 50 1.86 22.29 6.08
N ASP A 51 2.04 21.23 6.88
CA ASP A 51 1.69 19.83 6.59
C ASP A 51 0.16 19.57 6.55
N THR A 52 -0.67 20.62 6.71
CA THR A 52 -2.14 20.55 6.59
C THR A 52 -2.75 21.53 5.59
N LEU A 53 -1.94 22.35 4.89
CA LEU A 53 -2.43 23.34 3.92
C LEU A 53 -3.23 22.71 2.77
N ASP A 54 -2.71 21.62 2.18
CA ASP A 54 -3.38 20.85 1.13
C ASP A 54 -4.73 20.27 1.60
N THR A 55 -4.72 19.73 2.81
CA THR A 55 -5.80 18.95 3.42
C THR A 55 -6.98 19.84 3.80
N LEU A 56 -6.74 21.11 4.16
CA LEU A 56 -7.80 22.11 4.32
C LEU A 56 -8.58 22.30 3.00
N VAL A 57 -7.89 22.33 1.85
CA VAL A 57 -8.55 22.46 0.54
C VAL A 57 -9.25 21.18 0.13
N VAL A 58 -8.65 20.01 0.34
CA VAL A 58 -9.28 18.69 0.09
C VAL A 58 -10.56 18.50 0.92
N LEU A 59 -10.59 19.01 2.15
CA LEU A 59 -11.77 18.99 3.03
C LEU A 59 -12.74 20.17 2.82
N ASN A 60 -12.55 20.99 1.78
CA ASN A 60 -13.36 22.17 1.45
C ASN A 60 -13.48 23.19 2.61
N LYS A 61 -12.38 23.41 3.33
CA LYS A 61 -12.20 24.38 4.41
C LYS A 61 -11.44 25.60 3.92
N LEU A 62 -12.05 26.31 2.97
CA LEU A 62 -11.36 27.32 2.16
C LEU A 62 -11.10 28.61 2.96
N GLU A 63 -11.97 28.94 3.93
CA GLU A 63 -11.76 29.98 4.95
C GLU A 63 -10.55 29.67 5.84
N GLU A 64 -10.49 28.46 6.42
CA GLU A 64 -9.38 28.06 7.28
C GLU A 64 -8.07 27.94 6.50
N PHE A 65 -8.10 27.48 5.24
CA PHE A 65 -6.95 27.49 4.33
C PHE A 65 -6.42 28.91 4.09
N GLU A 66 -7.30 29.85 3.73
CA GLU A 66 -6.91 31.23 3.43
C GLU A 66 -6.24 31.91 4.65
N GLU A 67 -6.73 31.62 5.86
CA GLU A 67 -6.13 32.08 7.11
C GLU A 67 -4.83 31.32 7.47
N ALA A 68 -4.76 30.01 7.22
CA ALA A 68 -3.55 29.21 7.43
C ALA A 68 -2.39 29.67 6.55
N VAL A 69 -2.66 30.01 5.28
CA VAL A 69 -1.64 30.58 4.37
C VAL A 69 -1.17 31.96 4.86
N ARG A 70 -2.07 32.83 5.33
CA ARG A 70 -1.67 34.10 5.97
C ARG A 70 -0.74 33.90 7.16
N LYS A 71 -1.06 32.93 8.03
CA LYS A 71 -0.24 32.57 9.20
C LYS A 71 1.12 31.99 8.84
N ALA A 72 1.17 31.14 7.82
CA ALA A 72 2.44 30.63 7.29
C ALA A 72 3.34 31.78 6.81
N VAL A 73 2.81 32.68 5.98
CA VAL A 73 3.54 33.86 5.47
C VAL A 73 3.92 34.83 6.60
N SER A 74 3.05 35.05 7.60
CA SER A 74 3.33 36.00 8.68
C SER A 74 4.37 35.50 9.68
N ASP A 75 4.34 34.23 10.08
CA ASP A 75 5.05 33.75 11.28
C ASP A 75 6.24 32.81 10.97
N VAL A 76 6.24 32.09 9.84
CA VAL A 76 7.27 31.08 9.52
C VAL A 76 8.56 31.74 9.01
N ARG A 77 9.72 31.27 9.47
CA ARG A 77 11.05 31.75 9.05
C ARG A 77 12.02 30.58 8.88
N PHE A 78 12.91 30.67 7.89
CA PHE A 78 13.93 29.65 7.63
C PHE A 78 15.36 30.07 7.96
N ASP A 79 15.62 31.30 8.45
CA ASP A 79 16.93 31.71 9.00
C ASP A 79 17.12 31.30 10.49
N ASN A 80 16.69 30.08 10.82
CA ASN A 80 16.81 29.53 12.17
C ASN A 80 18.15 28.80 12.35
N ASP A 81 18.88 29.07 13.44
CA ASP A 81 20.05 28.26 13.81
C ASP A 81 19.62 26.92 14.43
N VAL A 82 19.19 26.01 13.57
CA VAL A 82 18.70 24.67 13.92
C VAL A 82 19.13 23.67 12.85
N VAL A 83 19.55 22.48 13.29
CA VAL A 83 19.88 21.34 12.43
C VAL A 83 18.60 20.55 12.18
N VAL A 84 18.23 20.32 10.92
CA VAL A 84 17.03 19.57 10.54
C VAL A 84 17.38 18.39 9.65
N SER A 85 16.51 17.38 9.62
CA SER A 85 16.59 16.29 8.64
C SER A 85 16.25 16.84 7.26
N VAL A 86 17.12 16.57 6.28
CA VAL A 86 16.91 17.02 4.89
C VAL A 86 15.69 16.32 4.28
N PHE A 87 15.49 15.04 4.63
CA PHE A 87 14.34 14.23 4.20
C PHE A 87 13.02 14.75 4.77
N GLU A 88 12.89 14.91 6.09
CA GLU A 88 11.64 15.38 6.71
C GLU A 88 11.28 16.80 6.27
N THR A 89 12.29 17.67 6.14
CA THR A 89 12.08 19.06 5.70
C THR A 89 11.68 19.12 4.23
N ASN A 90 12.20 18.22 3.39
CA ASN A 90 11.77 18.10 2.00
C ASN A 90 10.30 17.66 1.90
N ILE A 91 9.96 16.46 2.39
CA ILE A 91 8.64 15.86 2.12
C ILE A 91 7.49 16.62 2.78
N ARG A 92 7.68 17.16 4.00
CA ARG A 92 6.61 17.87 4.74
C ARG A 92 6.58 19.36 4.43
N VAL A 93 7.73 20.03 4.56
CA VAL A 93 7.77 21.50 4.51
C VAL A 93 7.85 21.99 3.07
N LEU A 94 8.80 21.50 2.27
CA LEU A 94 8.87 21.87 0.86
C LEU A 94 7.65 21.31 0.09
N GLY A 95 7.29 20.05 0.35
CA GLY A 95 6.06 19.43 -0.18
C GLY A 95 4.79 20.22 0.17
N GLY A 96 4.56 20.52 1.46
CA GLY A 96 3.38 21.26 1.92
C GLY A 96 3.31 22.71 1.43
N LEU A 97 4.45 23.41 1.29
CA LEU A 97 4.50 24.75 0.69
C LEU A 97 4.14 24.71 -0.80
N LEU A 98 4.68 23.74 -1.55
CA LEU A 98 4.40 23.58 -2.98
C LEU A 98 2.94 23.14 -3.23
N GLY A 99 2.43 22.19 -2.44
CA GLY A 99 1.02 21.78 -2.46
C GLY A 99 0.08 22.94 -2.14
N GLY A 100 0.37 23.67 -1.06
CA GLY A 100 -0.36 24.89 -0.66
C GLY A 100 -0.34 25.97 -1.75
N HIS A 101 0.80 26.20 -2.41
CA HIS A 101 0.90 27.13 -3.53
C HIS A 101 0.01 26.71 -4.72
N VAL A 102 0.08 25.45 -5.14
CA VAL A 102 -0.71 24.94 -6.27
C VAL A 102 -2.22 25.02 -5.98
N MET A 103 -2.64 24.74 -4.74
CA MET A 103 -4.04 24.93 -4.33
C MET A 103 -4.42 26.41 -4.27
N ALA A 104 -3.54 27.29 -3.82
CA ALA A 104 -3.79 28.72 -3.75
C ALA A 104 -4.00 29.33 -5.15
N ASP A 105 -3.15 29.00 -6.11
CA ASP A 105 -3.28 29.44 -7.50
C ASP A 105 -4.53 28.83 -8.16
N LEU A 106 -4.81 27.54 -7.97
CA LEU A 106 -6.03 26.89 -8.47
C LEU A 106 -7.32 27.58 -7.98
N LEU A 107 -7.39 27.91 -6.68
CA LEU A 107 -8.52 28.63 -6.09
C LEU A 107 -8.62 30.09 -6.58
N LYS A 108 -7.46 30.72 -6.84
CA LYS A 108 -7.35 32.07 -7.40
C LYS A 108 -7.85 32.13 -8.84
N GLN A 109 -7.40 31.21 -9.70
CA GLN A 109 -7.80 31.10 -11.11
C GLN A 109 -9.29 30.85 -11.30
N ARG A 110 -9.93 30.13 -10.38
CA ARG A 110 -11.38 29.88 -10.39
C ARG A 110 -12.21 31.07 -9.88
N GLY A 111 -11.59 32.07 -9.26
CA GLY A 111 -12.29 33.16 -8.58
C GLY A 111 -12.95 32.74 -7.25
N GLU A 112 -12.61 31.57 -6.71
CA GLU A 112 -13.22 31.00 -5.50
C GLU A 112 -12.66 31.66 -4.23
N LYS A 113 -11.32 31.74 -4.12
CA LYS A 113 -10.58 32.28 -2.97
C LYS A 113 -9.24 32.90 -3.41
N MET A 114 -8.38 33.21 -2.44
CA MET A 114 -6.94 33.53 -2.64
C MET A 114 -6.65 34.69 -3.60
N GLN A 115 -7.60 35.62 -3.80
CA GLN A 115 -7.43 36.75 -4.72
C GLN A 115 -6.31 37.72 -4.32
N TRP A 116 -5.89 37.70 -3.06
CA TRP A 116 -4.77 38.48 -2.52
C TRP A 116 -3.40 37.81 -2.68
N TYR A 117 -3.35 36.52 -3.01
CA TYR A 117 -2.14 35.70 -3.03
C TYR A 117 -1.26 36.04 -4.24
N HIS A 118 0.03 36.25 -4.02
CA HIS A 118 1.06 36.59 -5.02
C HIS A 118 2.30 35.71 -4.81
N ASP A 119 2.09 34.39 -4.86
CA ASP A 119 3.13 33.37 -4.89
C ASP A 119 4.04 33.33 -3.65
N GLU A 120 3.54 33.81 -2.51
CA GLU A 120 4.29 33.91 -1.26
C GLU A 120 4.80 32.53 -0.76
N LEU A 121 3.99 31.46 -0.91
CA LEU A 121 4.43 30.11 -0.54
C LEU A 121 5.48 29.55 -1.51
N LEU A 122 5.48 29.97 -2.79
CA LEU A 122 6.53 29.60 -3.74
C LEU A 122 7.85 30.30 -3.40
N HIS A 123 7.80 31.58 -3.03
CA HIS A 123 8.98 32.30 -2.55
C HIS A 123 9.56 31.67 -1.28
N MET A 124 8.70 31.24 -0.34
CA MET A 124 9.10 30.45 0.84
C MET A 124 9.71 29.09 0.46
N ALA A 125 9.14 28.40 -0.52
CA ALA A 125 9.64 27.12 -1.04
C ALA A 125 11.04 27.26 -1.67
N VAL A 126 11.29 28.34 -2.42
CA VAL A 126 12.62 28.65 -3.01
C VAL A 126 13.64 28.99 -1.92
N GLU A 127 13.28 29.81 -0.92
CA GLU A 127 14.18 30.11 0.23
C GLU A 127 14.62 28.82 0.94
N LEU A 128 13.67 27.91 1.16
CA LEU A 128 13.92 26.62 1.80
C LEU A 128 14.76 25.68 0.92
N GLY A 129 14.45 25.57 -0.37
CA GLY A 129 15.22 24.77 -1.32
C GLY A 129 16.70 25.16 -1.33
N HIS A 130 17.02 26.46 -1.36
CA HIS A 130 18.40 26.93 -1.27
C HIS A 130 19.10 26.60 0.06
N ARG A 131 18.37 26.39 1.16
CA ARG A 131 18.92 25.95 2.45
C ARG A 131 19.15 24.44 2.54
N LEU A 132 18.44 23.66 1.73
CA LEU A 132 18.66 22.22 1.60
C LEU A 132 19.80 21.89 0.61
N LEU A 133 20.01 22.69 -0.45
CA LEU A 133 21.08 22.48 -1.44
C LEU A 133 22.49 22.23 -0.86
N PRO A 134 22.97 22.92 0.21
CA PRO A 134 24.26 22.64 0.84
C PRO A 134 24.46 21.18 1.27
N ALA A 135 23.39 20.44 1.57
CA ALA A 135 23.47 19.02 1.94
C ALA A 135 23.98 18.14 0.78
N PHE A 136 23.76 18.53 -0.48
CA PHE A 136 24.20 17.75 -1.65
C PHE A 136 25.68 17.97 -2.01
N ASN A 137 26.40 18.81 -1.26
CA ASN A 137 27.83 19.08 -1.46
C ASN A 137 28.73 17.96 -0.89
N THR A 138 28.52 16.74 -1.38
CA THR A 138 29.28 15.53 -1.03
C THR A 138 30.07 15.03 -2.24
N THR A 139 31.03 14.13 -2.00
CA THR A 139 31.89 13.57 -3.06
C THR A 139 31.10 12.77 -4.09
N SER A 140 29.99 12.13 -3.69
CA SER A 140 29.09 11.44 -4.62
C SER A 140 27.99 12.35 -5.20
N GLY A 141 27.50 13.31 -4.42
CA GLY A 141 26.26 14.04 -4.69
C GLY A 141 25.01 13.45 -4.04
N LEU A 142 25.12 12.38 -3.25
CA LEU A 142 24.09 11.99 -2.28
C LEU A 142 24.03 13.03 -1.15
N PRO A 143 22.86 13.44 -0.65
CA PRO A 143 22.77 14.44 0.41
C PRO A 143 23.25 13.90 1.77
N PHE A 144 23.89 14.77 2.56
CA PHE A 144 23.99 14.61 4.01
C PHE A 144 22.57 14.39 4.60
N PRO A 145 22.39 13.55 5.63
CA PRO A 145 21.07 13.30 6.22
C PRO A 145 20.49 14.54 6.93
N LYS A 146 21.35 15.46 7.38
CA LYS A 146 21.01 16.63 8.20
C LYS A 146 21.68 17.90 7.66
N VAL A 147 21.08 19.05 7.91
CA VAL A 147 21.59 20.38 7.50
C VAL A 147 21.17 21.46 8.49
N ASN A 148 22.00 22.48 8.71
CA ASN A 148 21.62 23.65 9.50
C ASN A 148 20.91 24.67 8.61
N LEU A 149 19.68 25.08 8.95
CA LEU A 149 18.89 25.99 8.11
C LEU A 149 19.53 27.38 7.89
N ARG A 150 20.39 27.83 8.82
CA ARG A 150 21.13 29.10 8.73
C ARG A 150 22.57 28.94 8.25
N TYR A 151 23.26 27.88 8.65
CA TYR A 151 24.70 27.69 8.42
C TYR A 151 25.04 26.57 7.41
N GLY A 152 24.05 25.91 6.82
CA GLY A 152 24.24 24.78 5.91
C GLY A 152 25.04 23.65 6.57
N ILE A 153 26.17 23.30 5.96
CA ILE A 153 27.14 22.30 6.46
C ILE A 153 28.46 22.94 6.96
N VAL A 154 28.50 24.26 7.18
CA VAL A 154 29.72 24.99 7.53
C VAL A 154 30.10 24.79 8.99
N ASN A 155 30.97 23.81 9.25
CA ASN A 155 31.52 23.57 10.58
C ASN A 155 32.50 24.68 11.04
N PRO A 156 32.58 24.98 12.35
CA PRO A 156 31.82 24.38 13.45
C PRO A 156 30.43 24.99 13.68
N LEU A 157 30.01 25.98 12.88
CA LEU A 157 28.77 26.74 13.10
C LEU A 157 27.51 25.88 12.88
N SER A 158 27.51 25.06 11.82
CA SER A 158 26.41 24.17 11.46
C SER A 158 26.06 23.15 12.53
N ARG A 159 27.07 22.57 13.20
CA ARG A 159 26.96 21.42 14.12
C ARG A 159 26.47 20.12 13.43
N THR A 160 26.67 20.04 12.12
CA THR A 160 26.35 18.94 11.18
C THR A 160 27.18 19.13 9.90
N GLY A 161 27.26 18.14 9.02
CA GLY A 161 28.23 18.09 7.92
C GLY A 161 29.49 17.30 8.28
N THR A 162 29.41 16.38 9.23
CA THR A 162 30.44 15.38 9.57
C THR A 162 29.95 13.93 9.45
N GLU A 163 28.65 13.76 9.26
CA GLU A 163 27.96 12.49 9.04
C GLU A 163 28.41 11.89 7.71
N SER A 164 28.91 10.65 7.70
CA SER A 164 29.43 10.02 6.47
C SER A 164 28.37 9.26 5.67
N ASP A 165 27.20 9.01 6.25
CA ASP A 165 26.23 8.00 5.80
C ASP A 165 24.81 8.58 5.75
N THR A 166 23.95 8.02 4.89
CA THR A 166 22.54 8.40 4.73
C THR A 166 21.68 7.19 4.37
N CYS A 167 20.37 7.24 4.61
CA CYS A 167 19.47 6.14 4.23
C CYS A 167 19.02 6.21 2.75
N THR A 168 18.60 5.09 2.18
CA THR A 168 18.23 5.03 0.75
C THR A 168 16.99 5.87 0.44
N ALA A 169 15.97 5.83 1.29
CA ALA A 169 14.85 6.74 1.26
C ALA A 169 15.31 8.21 1.43
N CYS A 170 16.18 8.47 2.41
CA CYS A 170 16.72 9.79 2.74
C CYS A 170 17.37 10.48 1.53
N ALA A 171 18.11 9.74 0.69
CA ALA A 171 18.74 10.26 -0.52
C ALA A 171 17.88 10.17 -1.79
N GLY A 172 16.93 9.23 -1.86
CA GLY A 172 16.08 9.02 -3.03
C GLY A 172 14.82 9.89 -3.08
N THR A 173 14.34 10.35 -1.93
CA THR A 173 13.01 10.95 -1.73
C THR A 173 13.10 12.47 -1.78
N MET A 174 13.58 12.97 -2.93
CA MET A 174 13.85 14.40 -3.20
C MET A 174 13.27 14.87 -4.53
N ILE A 175 13.07 13.96 -5.49
CA ILE A 175 12.86 14.33 -6.89
C ILE A 175 11.49 14.93 -7.19
N LEU A 176 10.44 14.64 -6.42
CA LEU A 176 9.10 15.18 -6.69
C LEU A 176 9.06 16.68 -6.36
N GLU A 177 9.54 17.04 -5.17
CA GLU A 177 9.55 18.40 -4.63
C GLU A 177 10.59 19.25 -5.36
N PHE A 178 11.81 18.73 -5.54
CA PHE A 178 12.87 19.47 -6.21
C PHE A 178 12.57 19.66 -7.70
N ALA A 179 11.94 18.69 -8.39
CA ALA A 179 11.47 18.92 -9.74
C ALA A 179 10.29 19.91 -9.79
N ALA A 180 9.28 19.75 -8.93
CA ALA A 180 8.16 20.69 -8.87
C ALA A 180 8.64 22.14 -8.60
N LEU A 181 9.55 22.32 -7.64
CA LEU A 181 10.21 23.59 -7.35
C LEU A 181 10.92 24.15 -8.59
N SER A 182 11.79 23.35 -9.25
CA SER A 182 12.48 23.77 -10.48
C SER A 182 11.53 24.16 -11.63
N ARG A 183 10.36 23.53 -11.74
CA ARG A 183 9.37 23.86 -12.79
C ARG A 183 8.52 25.08 -12.45
N LEU A 184 8.34 25.40 -11.16
CA LEU A 184 7.55 26.54 -10.69
C LEU A 184 8.40 27.82 -10.54
N SER A 185 9.65 27.71 -10.07
CA SER A 185 10.58 28.85 -9.98
C SER A 185 11.35 29.13 -11.28
N GLY A 186 11.52 28.11 -12.13
CA GLY A 186 12.37 28.14 -13.32
C GLY A 186 13.85 27.81 -13.05
N GLU A 187 14.24 27.55 -11.80
CA GLU A 187 15.63 27.24 -11.44
C GLU A 187 15.91 25.72 -11.48
N SER A 188 16.59 25.24 -12.53
CA SER A 188 16.86 23.80 -12.74
C SER A 188 17.77 23.15 -11.69
N VAL A 189 18.47 23.94 -10.88
CA VAL A 189 19.45 23.47 -9.88
C VAL A 189 18.89 22.45 -8.91
N PHE A 190 17.60 22.55 -8.54
CA PHE A 190 16.96 21.59 -7.62
C PHE A 190 16.77 20.23 -8.32
N GLU A 191 16.08 20.17 -9.46
CA GLU A 191 15.88 18.91 -10.22
C GLU A 191 17.22 18.23 -10.57
N GLU A 192 18.25 19.00 -10.92
CA GLU A 192 19.59 18.50 -11.23
C GLU A 192 20.25 17.74 -10.06
N HIS A 193 20.21 18.29 -8.84
CA HIS A 193 20.79 17.65 -7.66
C HIS A 193 20.00 16.39 -7.25
N ALA A 194 18.66 16.45 -7.28
CA ALA A 194 17.82 15.30 -6.95
C ALA A 194 17.95 14.15 -7.97
N ARG A 195 18.07 14.46 -9.27
CA ARG A 195 18.37 13.45 -10.31
C ARG A 195 19.72 12.79 -10.07
N LYS A 196 20.77 13.57 -9.81
CA LYS A 196 22.12 13.06 -9.53
C LYS A 196 22.14 12.08 -8.35
N ALA A 197 21.41 12.36 -7.28
CA ALA A 197 21.31 11.44 -6.14
C ALA A 197 20.65 10.10 -6.54
N LEU A 198 19.56 10.13 -7.31
CA LEU A 198 18.91 8.93 -7.85
C LEU A 198 19.77 8.16 -8.86
N ASP A 199 20.61 8.83 -9.64
CA ASP A 199 21.58 8.20 -10.54
C ASP A 199 22.63 7.43 -9.76
N VAL A 200 23.20 8.03 -8.71
CA VAL A 200 24.16 7.34 -7.82
C VAL A 200 23.53 6.12 -7.15
N LEU A 201 22.33 6.25 -6.57
CA LEU A 201 21.63 5.10 -5.96
C LEU A 201 21.39 3.96 -6.97
N TRP A 202 21.02 4.31 -8.21
CA TRP A 202 20.83 3.34 -9.30
C TRP A 202 22.13 2.64 -9.73
N GLU A 203 23.25 3.35 -9.80
CA GLU A 203 24.55 2.78 -10.13
C GLU A 203 25.11 1.86 -9.04
N ARG A 204 24.81 2.15 -7.77
CA ARG A 204 25.33 1.39 -6.62
C ARG A 204 24.55 0.12 -6.28
N ARG A 205 23.36 -0.10 -6.84
CA ARG A 205 22.58 -1.34 -6.62
C ARG A 205 23.37 -2.61 -6.99
N GLN A 206 23.07 -3.73 -6.34
CA GLN A 206 23.80 -4.98 -6.54
C GLN A 206 23.46 -5.64 -7.88
N LYS A 207 24.40 -5.66 -8.83
CA LYS A 207 24.17 -6.07 -10.23
C LYS A 207 23.65 -7.50 -10.46
N GLY A 208 23.74 -8.39 -9.47
CA GLY A 208 23.22 -9.77 -9.56
C GLY A 208 21.81 -9.97 -9.00
N SER A 209 21.29 -9.00 -8.24
CA SER A 209 19.95 -9.04 -7.63
C SER A 209 19.12 -7.80 -7.94
N ASP A 210 19.73 -6.77 -8.52
CA ASP A 210 19.26 -5.38 -8.67
C ASP A 210 18.85 -4.66 -7.36
N LEU A 211 18.91 -5.33 -6.20
CA LEU A 211 18.56 -4.77 -4.89
C LEU A 211 19.53 -3.66 -4.43
N VAL A 212 19.00 -2.75 -3.61
CA VAL A 212 19.74 -1.70 -2.88
C VAL A 212 19.83 -2.02 -1.39
N GLY A 213 20.80 -1.45 -0.69
CA GLY A 213 20.87 -1.55 0.78
C GLY A 213 19.96 -0.52 1.46
N THR A 214 20.02 -0.44 2.78
CA THR A 214 19.23 0.53 3.58
C THR A 214 20.04 1.79 3.91
N VAL A 215 21.36 1.68 4.09
CA VAL A 215 22.24 2.83 4.40
C VAL A 215 23.49 2.79 3.52
N ILE A 216 23.81 3.94 2.93
CA ILE A 216 24.91 4.17 1.99
C ILE A 216 25.81 5.31 2.48
N ASN A 217 27.12 5.15 2.27
CA ASN A 217 28.10 6.20 2.57
C ASN A 217 28.12 7.27 1.46
N ILE A 218 27.97 8.54 1.83
CA ILE A 218 27.80 9.67 0.89
C ILE A 218 29.09 10.10 0.20
N HIS A 219 30.25 9.60 0.64
CA HIS A 219 31.54 9.94 0.06
C HIS A 219 32.05 8.87 -0.92
N ASN A 220 32.09 7.61 -0.50
CA ASN A 220 32.60 6.52 -1.35
C ASN A 220 31.50 5.76 -2.11
N GLY A 221 30.22 5.88 -1.69
CA GLY A 221 29.06 5.20 -2.28
C GLY A 221 28.99 3.70 -1.97
N GLU A 222 29.57 3.24 -0.86
CA GLU A 222 29.48 1.86 -0.40
C GLU A 222 28.27 1.63 0.53
N TRP A 223 27.69 0.44 0.45
CA TRP A 223 26.59 0.03 1.32
C TRP A 223 27.09 -0.37 2.71
N VAL A 224 26.74 0.45 3.70
CA VAL A 224 27.02 0.23 5.12
C VAL A 224 26.04 -0.79 5.67
N ARG A 225 24.73 -0.52 5.55
CA ARG A 225 23.67 -1.51 5.87
C ARG A 225 23.14 -2.14 4.59
N ARG A 226 23.41 -3.44 4.46
CA ARG A 226 23.20 -4.25 3.24
C ARG A 226 21.93 -5.11 3.27
N GLU A 227 21.10 -4.90 4.29
CA GLU A 227 19.73 -5.40 4.31
C GLU A 227 18.88 -4.63 3.28
N SER A 228 17.94 -5.34 2.69
CA SER A 228 17.09 -4.87 1.59
C SER A 228 15.68 -5.39 1.79
N GLY A 229 14.69 -4.56 1.52
CA GLY A 229 13.28 -4.79 1.80
C GLY A 229 12.44 -3.69 1.20
N VAL A 230 11.14 -3.71 1.47
CA VAL A 230 10.22 -2.62 1.07
C VAL A 230 9.90 -1.65 2.21
N GLY A 231 10.29 -1.97 3.45
CA GLY A 231 10.02 -1.16 4.63
C GLY A 231 11.09 -0.09 4.91
N ALA A 232 11.26 0.19 6.20
CA ALA A 232 11.94 1.36 6.75
C ALA A 232 13.26 1.72 6.06
N GLY A 233 13.32 2.92 5.47
CA GLY A 233 14.54 3.53 4.94
C GLY A 233 14.92 3.09 3.52
N ILE A 234 14.06 2.33 2.83
CA ILE A 234 14.12 2.07 1.39
C ILE A 234 12.78 2.39 0.72
N ASP A 235 11.67 1.92 1.30
CA ASP A 235 10.28 2.39 1.08
C ASP A 235 10.09 3.47 -0.02
N SER A 236 10.26 4.75 0.33
CA SER A 236 9.89 5.88 -0.54
C SER A 236 10.86 6.13 -1.72
N TYR A 237 12.04 5.49 -1.76
CA TYR A 237 12.87 5.48 -2.97
C TYR A 237 12.19 4.71 -4.12
N TYR A 238 11.55 3.57 -3.83
CA TYR A 238 10.80 2.82 -4.84
C TYR A 238 9.52 3.56 -5.26
N GLU A 239 8.87 4.20 -4.30
CA GLU A 239 7.71 5.07 -4.53
C GLU A 239 8.06 6.23 -5.48
N TYR A 240 9.14 6.96 -5.21
CA TYR A 240 9.53 8.14 -5.97
C TYR A 240 9.98 7.79 -7.39
N LEU A 241 10.54 6.61 -7.64
CA LEU A 241 10.78 6.15 -9.02
C LEU A 241 9.47 5.95 -9.81
N MET A 242 8.38 5.52 -9.18
CA MET A 242 7.09 5.40 -9.87
C MET A 242 6.36 6.75 -9.96
N LYS A 243 6.27 7.50 -8.85
CA LYS A 243 5.62 8.82 -8.80
C LYS A 243 6.36 9.85 -9.68
N ALA A 244 7.69 9.80 -9.82
CA ALA A 244 8.43 10.69 -10.72
C ALA A 244 8.22 10.35 -12.20
N TYR A 245 8.01 9.09 -12.58
CA TYR A 245 7.55 8.77 -13.94
C TYR A 245 6.15 9.36 -14.20
N ILE A 246 5.23 9.26 -13.24
CA ILE A 246 3.88 9.80 -13.36
C ILE A 246 3.89 11.34 -13.49
N LEU A 247 4.76 12.03 -12.74
CA LEU A 247 4.88 13.50 -12.73
C LEU A 247 5.64 14.05 -13.94
N LEU A 248 6.78 13.44 -14.30
CA LEU A 248 7.75 14.00 -15.26
C LEU A 248 7.70 13.33 -16.64
N GLY A 249 6.98 12.20 -16.79
CA GLY A 249 6.90 11.42 -18.02
C GLY A 249 8.18 10.68 -18.42
N ASP A 250 9.24 10.78 -17.61
CA ASP A 250 10.57 10.26 -17.92
C ASP A 250 10.66 8.74 -17.70
N HIS A 251 10.70 8.00 -18.81
CA HIS A 251 10.77 6.54 -18.83
C HIS A 251 11.99 5.94 -18.11
N VAL A 252 13.04 6.71 -17.83
CA VAL A 252 14.19 6.23 -17.03
C VAL A 252 13.72 5.84 -15.62
N PHE A 253 12.87 6.64 -14.98
CA PHE A 253 12.36 6.31 -13.63
C PHE A 253 11.48 5.06 -13.66
N LEU A 254 10.61 4.91 -14.67
CA LEU A 254 9.81 3.70 -14.87
C LEU A 254 10.68 2.46 -15.10
N GLN A 255 11.76 2.57 -15.88
CA GLN A 255 12.69 1.46 -16.09
C GLN A 255 13.34 1.04 -14.78
N ARG A 256 13.84 2.00 -13.98
CA ARG A 256 14.46 1.74 -12.67
C ARG A 256 13.47 1.09 -11.70
N PHE A 257 12.24 1.61 -11.61
CA PHE A 257 11.16 1.03 -10.82
C PHE A 257 10.83 -0.40 -11.28
N ASN A 258 10.70 -0.65 -12.59
CA ASN A 258 10.41 -1.98 -13.12
C ASN A 258 11.50 -3.01 -12.80
N THR A 259 12.77 -2.62 -12.87
CA THR A 259 13.89 -3.48 -12.48
C THR A 259 13.84 -3.81 -10.99
N HIS A 260 13.71 -2.79 -10.12
CA HIS A 260 13.61 -2.98 -8.67
C HIS A 260 12.38 -3.80 -8.27
N TYR A 261 11.22 -3.53 -8.85
CA TYR A 261 9.99 -4.30 -8.59
C TYR A 261 10.16 -5.78 -8.93
N SER A 262 10.80 -6.08 -10.07
CA SER A 262 11.08 -7.45 -10.49
C SER A 262 12.03 -8.18 -9.53
N ALA A 263 12.95 -7.45 -8.89
CA ALA A 263 13.81 -7.98 -7.83
C ALA A 263 13.05 -8.20 -6.51
N ILE A 264 12.22 -7.23 -6.09
CA ILE A 264 11.39 -7.32 -4.88
C ILE A 264 10.46 -8.53 -4.96
N MET A 265 9.71 -8.68 -6.06
CA MET A 265 8.78 -9.80 -6.25
C MET A 265 9.47 -11.16 -6.42
N LYS A 266 10.78 -11.18 -6.68
CA LYS A 266 11.58 -12.42 -6.81
C LYS A 266 12.29 -12.84 -5.52
N TYR A 267 12.67 -11.88 -4.68
CA TYR A 267 13.57 -12.13 -3.54
C TYR A 267 13.01 -11.71 -2.17
N ILE A 268 12.20 -10.64 -2.10
CA ILE A 268 11.62 -10.11 -0.85
C ILE A 268 10.19 -10.62 -0.63
N SER A 269 9.42 -10.78 -1.73
CA SER A 269 8.05 -11.27 -1.67
C SER A 269 7.99 -12.78 -1.44
N GLN A 270 7.26 -13.18 -0.39
CA GLN A 270 6.90 -14.55 -0.05
C GLN A 270 5.40 -14.54 0.29
N PRO A 271 4.50 -14.42 -0.71
CA PRO A 271 3.12 -13.99 -0.50
C PRO A 271 2.36 -14.76 0.60
N PRO A 272 1.66 -14.06 1.51
CA PRO A 272 1.38 -12.62 1.53
C PRO A 272 2.44 -11.77 2.26
N LEU A 273 3.61 -12.34 2.60
CA LEU A 273 4.65 -11.70 3.43
C LEU A 273 5.68 -10.97 2.56
N LEU A 274 6.25 -9.86 3.06
CA LEU A 274 7.36 -9.14 2.44
C LEU A 274 8.50 -9.05 3.45
N LEU A 275 9.57 -9.85 3.30
CA LEU A 275 10.60 -10.02 4.33
C LEU A 275 11.97 -9.51 3.87
N ASN A 276 12.68 -8.81 4.76
CA ASN A 276 13.99 -8.24 4.45
C ASN A 276 15.05 -9.32 4.22
N VAL A 277 15.84 -9.17 3.15
CA VAL A 277 16.92 -10.08 2.72
C VAL A 277 18.24 -9.34 2.55
N HIS A 278 19.37 -10.06 2.50
CA HIS A 278 20.67 -9.43 2.28
C HIS A 278 20.91 -9.17 0.78
N MET A 279 21.14 -7.92 0.38
CA MET A 279 21.17 -7.51 -1.03
C MET A 279 22.15 -8.32 -1.90
N HIS A 280 23.30 -8.71 -1.35
CA HIS A 280 24.34 -9.49 -2.05
C HIS A 280 24.08 -11.00 -2.07
N ASN A 281 23.25 -11.50 -1.16
CA ASN A 281 22.83 -12.91 -1.12
C ASN A 281 21.36 -12.98 -0.69
N PRO A 282 20.40 -12.77 -1.61
CA PRO A 282 18.99 -12.65 -1.27
C PRO A 282 18.34 -13.95 -0.78
N THR A 283 19.09 -15.07 -0.75
CA THR A 283 18.63 -16.32 -0.11
C THR A 283 18.66 -16.26 1.42
N VAL A 284 19.35 -15.26 1.99
CA VAL A 284 19.44 -15.04 3.44
C VAL A 284 18.49 -13.92 3.85
N GLY A 285 17.41 -14.30 4.54
CA GLY A 285 16.58 -13.37 5.29
C GLY A 285 17.35 -12.73 6.44
N VAL A 286 17.20 -11.42 6.63
CA VAL A 286 17.89 -10.62 7.65
C VAL A 286 16.99 -10.38 8.87
N ARG A 287 15.68 -10.20 8.66
CA ARG A 287 14.70 -9.97 9.74
C ARG A 287 13.62 -11.06 9.74
N SER A 288 13.14 -11.42 10.92
CA SER A 288 12.01 -12.35 11.16
C SER A 288 10.69 -11.62 11.39
N TRP A 289 10.65 -10.32 11.07
CA TRP A 289 9.56 -9.41 11.32
C TRP A 289 9.46 -8.37 10.20
N MET A 290 8.29 -7.76 10.12
CA MET A 290 7.89 -6.71 9.19
C MET A 290 7.61 -5.44 9.99
N ASP A 291 8.04 -4.28 9.50
CA ASP A 291 7.58 -2.99 10.02
C ASP A 291 6.15 -2.68 9.52
N SER A 292 5.49 -1.71 10.15
CA SER A 292 4.21 -1.19 9.66
C SER A 292 4.34 -0.39 8.35
N LEU A 293 5.55 0.07 8.01
CA LEU A 293 5.79 1.04 6.94
C LEU A 293 5.59 0.42 5.57
N LEU A 294 5.92 -0.87 5.39
CA LEU A 294 5.62 -1.62 4.16
C LEU A 294 4.14 -1.59 3.73
N ALA A 295 3.22 -1.15 4.60
CA ALA A 295 1.80 -1.04 4.30
C ALA A 295 1.46 -0.06 3.17
N PHE A 296 2.40 0.78 2.69
CA PHE A 296 2.24 1.60 1.48
C PHE A 296 2.40 0.78 0.18
N PHE A 297 3.13 -0.33 0.24
CA PHE A 297 3.57 -1.09 -0.94
C PHE A 297 2.40 -1.66 -1.76
N PRO A 298 1.28 -2.14 -1.17
CA PRO A 298 0.09 -2.49 -1.95
C PRO A 298 -0.48 -1.32 -2.78
N GLY A 299 -0.44 -0.09 -2.27
CA GLY A 299 -0.80 1.12 -3.03
C GLY A 299 0.13 1.36 -4.22
N LEU A 300 1.44 1.16 -4.03
CA LEU A 300 2.44 1.21 -5.11
C LEU A 300 2.26 0.07 -6.14
N GLN A 301 1.84 -1.12 -5.70
CA GLN A 301 1.45 -2.24 -6.57
C GLN A 301 0.18 -1.91 -7.38
N VAL A 302 -0.81 -1.25 -6.79
CA VAL A 302 -1.99 -0.75 -7.53
C VAL A 302 -1.61 0.34 -8.53
N LEU A 303 -0.72 1.28 -8.18
CA LEU A 303 -0.21 2.30 -9.11
C LEU A 303 0.51 1.69 -10.31
N ARG A 304 1.18 0.55 -10.11
CA ARG A 304 1.78 -0.28 -11.18
C ARG A 304 0.74 -1.02 -12.04
N GLY A 305 -0.46 -1.27 -11.50
CA GLY A 305 -1.49 -2.13 -12.10
C GLY A 305 -1.40 -3.61 -11.71
N ASP A 306 -0.61 -3.96 -10.70
CA ASP A 306 -0.41 -5.33 -10.20
C ASP A 306 -1.33 -5.60 -9.00
N LEU A 307 -2.65 -5.63 -9.24
CA LEU A 307 -3.66 -5.65 -8.17
C LEU A 307 -3.63 -6.91 -7.30
N LYS A 308 -3.29 -8.09 -7.86
CA LYS A 308 -3.46 -9.34 -7.11
C LYS A 308 -2.52 -9.43 -5.89
N PRO A 309 -1.20 -9.22 -6.01
CA PRO A 309 -0.30 -9.18 -4.85
C PRO A 309 -0.66 -8.05 -3.87
N ALA A 310 -1.21 -6.93 -4.36
CA ALA A 310 -1.68 -5.84 -3.51
C ALA A 310 -2.83 -6.28 -2.60
N ILE A 311 -3.83 -6.98 -3.16
CA ILE A 311 -4.97 -7.52 -2.40
C ILE A 311 -4.48 -8.57 -1.38
N GLU A 312 -3.62 -9.50 -1.79
CA GLU A 312 -3.07 -10.54 -0.90
C GLU A 312 -2.28 -9.95 0.30
N THR A 313 -1.49 -8.89 0.05
CA THR A 313 -0.68 -8.21 1.08
C THR A 313 -1.54 -7.29 1.96
N HIS A 314 -2.52 -6.58 1.38
CA HIS A 314 -3.42 -5.70 2.11
C HIS A 314 -4.36 -6.46 3.06
N GLU A 315 -4.92 -7.60 2.62
CA GLU A 315 -5.75 -8.42 3.50
C GLU A 315 -4.95 -8.99 4.66
N MET A 316 -3.70 -9.42 4.43
CA MET A 316 -2.78 -9.83 5.50
C MET A 316 -2.61 -8.71 6.54
N LEU A 317 -2.30 -7.48 6.10
CA LEU A 317 -2.18 -6.32 6.98
C LEU A 317 -3.49 -6.04 7.74
N TYR A 318 -4.64 -6.13 7.07
CA TYR A 318 -5.94 -5.91 7.70
C TYR A 318 -6.21 -6.92 8.82
N GLN A 319 -5.86 -8.20 8.64
CA GLN A 319 -5.96 -9.24 9.66
C GLN A 319 -5.06 -8.94 10.88
N VAL A 320 -3.84 -8.42 10.68
CA VAL A 320 -3.00 -7.93 11.80
C VAL A 320 -3.74 -6.83 12.58
N THR A 321 -4.39 -5.88 11.89
CA THR A 321 -5.17 -4.83 12.58
C THR A 321 -6.42 -5.36 13.28
N LYS A 322 -7.05 -6.44 12.80
CA LYS A 322 -8.18 -7.10 13.47
C LYS A 322 -7.71 -7.72 14.79
N GLN A 323 -6.51 -8.32 14.80
CA GLN A 323 -5.93 -8.97 15.98
C GLN A 323 -5.46 -7.97 17.06
N HIS A 324 -4.84 -6.84 16.69
CA HIS A 324 -4.17 -5.94 17.65
C HIS A 324 -4.78 -4.53 17.75
N LYS A 325 -6.04 -4.35 17.33
CA LYS A 325 -6.73 -3.05 17.14
C LYS A 325 -6.11 -2.21 16.02
N PHE A 326 -4.83 -1.87 16.09
CA PHE A 326 -4.07 -1.15 15.06
C PHE A 326 -3.04 -2.08 14.40
N LEU A 327 -2.40 -1.58 13.33
CA LEU A 327 -1.15 -2.17 12.83
C LEU A 327 -0.01 -1.76 13.79
N PRO A 328 0.68 -2.70 14.46
CA PRO A 328 1.83 -2.39 15.32
C PRO A 328 3.04 -2.00 14.46
N GLU A 329 3.91 -1.13 15.01
CA GLU A 329 5.13 -0.62 14.39
C GLU A 329 6.03 -1.72 13.83
N ALA A 330 6.04 -2.91 14.46
CA ALA A 330 6.55 -4.13 13.84
C ALA A 330 5.81 -5.39 14.33
N PHE A 331 5.71 -6.41 13.46
CA PHE A 331 5.07 -7.71 13.72
C PHE A 331 5.82 -8.89 13.09
N THR A 332 5.73 -10.08 13.70
CA THR A 332 6.37 -11.31 13.19
C THR A 332 5.56 -11.96 12.06
N THR A 333 6.17 -12.97 11.43
CA THR A 333 5.53 -13.86 10.44
C THR A 333 4.29 -14.63 10.93
N GLU A 334 4.01 -14.64 12.24
CA GLU A 334 2.79 -15.21 12.84
C GLU A 334 1.85 -14.10 13.36
N PHE A 335 1.98 -12.89 12.81
CA PHE A 335 1.23 -11.69 13.17
C PHE A 335 1.34 -11.30 14.66
N ARG A 336 2.41 -11.68 15.34
CA ARG A 336 2.62 -11.31 16.76
C ARG A 336 3.31 -9.96 16.84
N VAL A 337 2.87 -9.08 17.73
CA VAL A 337 3.49 -7.77 17.99
C VAL A 337 4.98 -7.96 18.34
N HIS A 338 5.86 -7.44 17.48
CA HIS A 338 7.29 -7.33 17.76
C HIS A 338 7.55 -6.02 18.52
N TRP A 339 7.10 -4.89 17.96
CA TRP A 339 7.12 -3.57 18.61
C TRP A 339 5.71 -2.99 18.70
N GLY A 340 5.30 -2.62 19.90
CA GLY A 340 3.90 -2.30 20.20
C GLY A 340 3.44 -0.91 19.79
N GLN A 341 4.35 0.01 19.43
CA GLN A 341 3.99 1.38 19.08
C GLN A 341 2.99 1.44 17.91
N HIS A 342 2.17 2.48 17.84
CA HIS A 342 1.39 2.86 16.66
C HIS A 342 1.28 4.38 16.60
N LEU A 343 2.04 5.00 15.70
CA LEU A 343 2.29 6.45 15.66
C LEU A 343 1.29 7.22 14.77
N LEU A 344 0.05 6.73 14.71
CA LEU A 344 -1.05 7.22 13.85
C LEU A 344 -0.73 7.19 12.34
N ARG A 345 0.00 6.14 11.97
CA ARG A 345 0.65 5.92 10.67
C ARG A 345 -0.33 5.75 9.49
N PRO A 346 -0.16 6.47 8.35
CA PRO A 346 -1.16 6.54 7.28
C PRO A 346 -1.09 5.41 6.24
N GLU A 347 0.00 4.65 6.16
CA GLU A 347 0.37 3.84 4.98
C GLU A 347 -0.66 2.73 4.68
N PHE A 348 -1.26 2.12 5.71
CA PHE A 348 -2.33 1.13 5.55
C PHE A 348 -3.63 1.77 4.99
N ALA A 349 -3.89 3.05 5.29
CA ALA A 349 -5.00 3.79 4.69
C ALA A 349 -4.70 4.19 3.23
N GLU A 350 -3.43 4.52 2.90
CA GLU A 350 -3.01 4.81 1.51
C GLU A 350 -3.29 3.62 0.59
N SER A 351 -2.86 2.42 1.00
CA SER A 351 -3.17 1.18 0.27
C SER A 351 -4.66 0.88 0.19
N THR A 352 -5.42 1.11 1.27
CA THR A 352 -6.88 0.95 1.29
C THR A 352 -7.56 1.88 0.27
N TYR A 353 -7.11 3.14 0.20
CA TYR A 353 -7.60 4.12 -0.76
C TYR A 353 -7.28 3.72 -2.21
N TYR A 354 -6.03 3.37 -2.52
CA TYR A 354 -5.67 2.96 -3.88
C TYR A 354 -6.43 1.72 -4.33
N LEU A 355 -6.58 0.71 -3.47
CA LEU A 355 -7.36 -0.49 -3.77
C LEU A 355 -8.83 -0.15 -4.04
N TYR A 356 -9.47 0.72 -3.24
CA TYR A 356 -10.82 1.22 -3.53
C TYR A 356 -10.88 1.93 -4.89
N LYS A 357 -9.91 2.81 -5.19
CA LYS A 357 -9.90 3.59 -6.43
C LYS A 357 -9.70 2.77 -7.70
N ALA A 358 -9.04 1.61 -7.61
CA ALA A 358 -8.78 0.74 -8.74
C ALA A 358 -9.85 -0.37 -8.92
N THR A 359 -10.52 -0.79 -7.84
CA THR A 359 -11.53 -1.85 -7.88
C THR A 359 -12.98 -1.35 -7.88
N GLY A 360 -13.25 -0.22 -7.22
CA GLY A 360 -14.60 0.22 -6.89
C GLY A 360 -15.29 -0.59 -5.77
N ASP A 361 -14.60 -1.56 -5.16
CA ASP A 361 -15.19 -2.50 -4.20
C ASP A 361 -15.51 -1.82 -2.85
N PRO A 362 -16.78 -1.81 -2.39
CA PRO A 362 -17.16 -1.25 -1.10
C PRO A 362 -16.54 -1.97 0.10
N TYR A 363 -15.88 -3.12 -0.06
CA TYR A 363 -15.03 -3.74 0.96
C TYR A 363 -14.01 -2.74 1.52
N TYR A 364 -13.28 -2.05 0.65
CA TYR A 364 -12.23 -1.11 1.08
C TYR A 364 -12.81 0.12 1.79
N LEU A 365 -14.05 0.51 1.50
CA LEU A 365 -14.77 1.53 2.29
C LEU A 365 -15.06 1.04 3.71
N ARG A 366 -15.47 -0.24 3.89
CA ARG A 366 -15.65 -0.85 5.22
C ARG A 366 -14.33 -0.96 5.99
N VAL A 367 -13.22 -1.28 5.31
CA VAL A 367 -11.87 -1.25 5.90
C VAL A 367 -11.53 0.16 6.39
N GLY A 368 -11.71 1.17 5.53
CA GLY A 368 -11.47 2.58 5.82
C GLY A 368 -12.31 3.12 6.98
N GLN A 369 -13.60 2.79 7.01
CA GLN A 369 -14.48 3.06 8.15
C GLN A 369 -13.92 2.47 9.44
N SER A 370 -13.47 1.20 9.43
CA SER A 370 -12.90 0.58 10.63
C SER A 370 -11.63 1.29 11.10
N ILE A 371 -10.77 1.78 10.20
CA ILE A 371 -9.58 2.58 10.55
C ILE A 371 -10.01 3.87 11.27
N VAL A 372 -10.98 4.60 10.71
CA VAL A 372 -11.56 5.83 11.27
C VAL A 372 -12.18 5.58 12.65
N GLU A 373 -12.95 4.51 12.82
CA GLU A 373 -13.57 4.13 14.09
C GLU A 373 -12.52 3.75 15.15
N LYS A 374 -11.50 2.97 14.78
CA LYS A 374 -10.38 2.61 15.66
C LYS A 374 -9.61 3.83 16.14
N LEU A 375 -9.30 4.79 15.26
CA LEU A 375 -8.64 6.05 15.63
C LEU A 375 -9.50 6.88 16.60
N ASN A 376 -10.82 6.99 16.37
CA ASN A 376 -11.72 7.68 17.31
C ASN A 376 -11.86 6.96 18.66
N THR A 377 -11.83 5.62 18.67
CA THR A 377 -12.06 4.80 19.87
C THR A 377 -10.81 4.68 20.75
N TYR A 378 -9.64 4.54 20.14
CA TYR A 378 -8.40 4.17 20.84
C TYR A 378 -7.29 5.23 20.81
N ALA A 379 -7.33 6.22 19.91
CA ALA A 379 -6.32 7.27 19.82
C ALA A 379 -6.84 8.68 20.16
N ARG A 380 -8.15 8.91 20.21
CA ARG A 380 -8.69 10.26 20.49
C ARG A 380 -8.53 10.65 21.96
N VAL A 381 -8.03 11.86 22.20
CA VAL A 381 -7.80 12.43 23.54
C VAL A 381 -8.34 13.87 23.61
N PRO A 382 -8.46 14.51 24.79
CA PRO A 382 -9.17 15.80 24.91
C PRO A 382 -8.64 16.93 24.01
N CYS A 383 -7.33 16.96 23.76
CA CYS A 383 -6.66 17.97 22.94
C CYS A 383 -6.06 17.38 21.64
N GLY A 384 -6.76 16.42 21.01
CA GLY A 384 -6.41 15.91 19.67
C GLY A 384 -6.50 14.39 19.56
N PHE A 385 -5.49 13.80 18.93
CA PHE A 385 -5.27 12.34 18.89
C PHE A 385 -3.84 12.07 19.37
N ALA A 386 -3.64 11.01 20.15
CA ALA A 386 -2.35 10.64 20.72
C ALA A 386 -1.85 9.33 20.09
N ALA A 387 -0.55 9.29 19.77
CA ALA A 387 0.13 8.06 19.41
C ALA A 387 -0.03 7.00 20.51
N VAL A 388 -0.13 5.72 20.13
CA VAL A 388 -0.25 4.61 21.07
C VAL A 388 1.13 4.01 21.31
N GLN A 389 1.56 3.98 22.56
CA GLN A 389 2.88 3.47 22.98
C GLN A 389 2.94 1.94 22.89
N ASP A 390 1.85 1.25 23.22
CA ASP A 390 1.71 -0.20 23.00
C ASP A 390 0.25 -0.58 22.67
N VAL A 391 -0.02 -1.08 21.46
CA VAL A 391 -1.35 -1.51 21.01
C VAL A 391 -1.98 -2.59 21.91
N ARG A 392 -1.16 -3.37 22.62
CA ARG A 392 -1.58 -4.42 23.55
C ARG A 392 -2.20 -3.83 24.81
N THR A 393 -1.60 -2.78 25.36
CA THR A 393 -2.08 -2.08 26.58
C THR A 393 -3.10 -0.98 26.26
N GLY A 394 -2.92 -0.29 25.13
CA GLY A 394 -3.64 0.94 24.80
C GLY A 394 -3.09 2.19 25.52
N THR A 395 -1.86 2.18 26.05
CA THR A 395 -1.25 3.38 26.66
C THR A 395 -0.86 4.40 25.59
N HIS A 396 -1.04 5.69 25.89
CA HIS A 396 -0.73 6.80 24.97
C HIS A 396 0.65 7.42 25.22
N GLU A 397 1.27 7.90 24.15
CA GLU A 397 2.41 8.82 24.18
C GLU A 397 1.91 10.26 23.96
N ASP A 398 2.53 11.26 24.58
CA ASP A 398 2.14 12.67 24.46
C ASP A 398 2.63 13.28 23.13
N ARG A 399 2.03 12.81 22.03
CA ARG A 399 2.47 13.08 20.65
C ARG A 399 1.30 12.95 19.66
N LEU A 400 1.12 13.93 18.77
CA LEU A 400 0.15 13.87 17.66
C LEU A 400 0.65 13.10 16.41
N THR A 401 1.97 13.15 16.16
CA THR A 401 2.65 12.61 14.95
C THR A 401 4.07 12.15 15.31
N GLY A 402 4.67 11.20 14.59
CA GLY A 402 6.13 11.03 14.69
C GLY A 402 6.74 9.76 14.08
N GLY A 403 8.06 9.79 13.95
CA GLY A 403 8.90 8.59 13.91
C GLY A 403 9.12 7.98 15.30
N ALA A 404 9.76 6.82 15.38
CA ALA A 404 9.79 6.01 16.60
C ALA A 404 10.85 6.44 17.62
N THR A 405 10.46 6.46 18.91
CA THR A 405 11.35 6.70 20.08
C THR A 405 11.54 5.43 20.91
N ARG A 406 12.71 5.26 21.54
CA ARG A 406 12.91 4.40 22.73
C ARG A 406 13.91 5.00 23.72
N ASP A 407 13.84 4.50 24.95
CA ASP A 407 14.67 4.93 26.08
C ASP A 407 16.17 4.64 25.92
N THR A 408 16.97 5.43 26.63
CA THR A 408 18.44 5.43 26.59
C THR A 408 19.06 4.23 27.30
N SER A 409 19.02 3.03 26.70
CA SER A 409 19.86 1.89 27.15
C SER A 409 20.22 0.85 26.08
N VAL A 410 20.00 1.11 24.80
CA VAL A 410 20.39 0.23 23.68
C VAL A 410 21.52 0.89 22.86
N SER A 411 22.37 0.09 22.22
CA SER A 411 23.55 0.55 21.48
C SER A 411 23.21 1.40 20.23
N HIS A 412 24.19 2.19 19.77
CA HIS A 412 24.13 3.08 18.58
C HIS A 412 23.99 2.35 17.23
N ASP A 413 23.31 1.20 17.19
CA ASP A 413 23.24 0.31 16.03
C ASP A 413 21.83 0.13 15.45
N GLU A 414 20.76 0.67 16.06
CA GLU A 414 19.37 0.49 15.56
C GLU A 414 18.61 1.81 15.26
N ASP A 415 19.31 2.94 15.13
CA ASP A 415 18.72 4.25 14.78
C ASP A 415 18.31 4.32 13.29
N LEU A 416 17.07 3.92 12.97
CA LEU A 416 16.53 3.93 11.59
C LEU A 416 15.00 4.06 11.44
N PHE A 417 14.25 4.21 12.53
CA PHE A 417 12.77 4.10 12.53
C PHE A 417 12.04 5.45 12.50
N THR A 418 12.70 6.45 11.92
CA THR A 418 12.34 7.87 12.05
C THR A 418 11.53 8.42 10.86
N HIS A 419 11.55 7.74 9.71
CA HIS A 419 11.40 8.41 8.40
C HIS A 419 10.27 7.86 7.52
N SER A 420 9.01 8.17 7.86
CA SER A 420 7.86 8.01 6.95
C SER A 420 6.69 8.91 7.36
N CYS A 421 6.15 9.65 6.38
CA CYS A 421 4.75 10.10 6.25
C CYS A 421 4.61 10.86 4.92
N PRO A 422 3.79 10.38 3.95
CA PRO A 422 3.12 11.25 2.97
C PRO A 422 2.00 12.07 3.65
N SER A 423 1.48 13.10 2.99
CA SER A 423 0.47 14.01 3.57
C SER A 423 -0.91 13.34 3.79
N MET A 424 -1.81 14.04 4.50
CA MET A 424 -3.17 13.58 4.78
C MET A 424 -4.10 13.50 3.55
N GLU A 425 -3.63 13.82 2.34
CA GLU A 425 -4.32 13.58 1.05
C GLU A 425 -4.87 12.14 0.95
N THR A 426 -4.16 11.17 1.54
CA THR A 426 -4.54 9.76 1.70
C THR A 426 -5.89 9.52 2.40
N LEU A 427 -6.25 10.31 3.42
CA LEU A 427 -7.27 9.89 4.40
C LEU A 427 -8.72 10.25 4.04
N PHE A 428 -8.97 11.35 3.30
CA PHE A 428 -10.34 11.83 3.02
C PHE A 428 -10.59 12.37 1.58
N PRO A 429 -10.35 11.58 0.53
CA PRO A 429 -10.53 12.01 -0.87
C PRO A 429 -11.99 11.94 -1.33
N ASN A 430 -12.83 12.84 -0.80
CA ASN A 430 -14.28 12.93 -1.08
C ASN A 430 -14.63 13.53 -2.47
N ASN A 431 -13.72 13.49 -3.44
CA ASN A 431 -14.01 13.93 -4.81
C ASN A 431 -13.25 13.12 -5.88
N PRO A 432 -13.94 12.35 -6.76
CA PRO A 432 -13.30 11.59 -7.83
C PRO A 432 -12.65 12.47 -8.92
N SER A 433 -12.89 13.79 -8.94
CA SER A 433 -12.22 14.70 -9.87
C SER A 433 -10.78 15.01 -9.50
N PHE A 434 -10.36 14.87 -8.23
CA PHE A 434 -9.13 15.49 -7.74
C PHE A 434 -7.83 14.96 -8.41
N ALA A 435 -7.66 13.64 -8.48
CA ALA A 435 -6.54 13.02 -9.22
C ALA A 435 -6.58 13.34 -10.73
N LYS A 436 -7.74 13.68 -11.28
CA LYS A 436 -7.89 14.22 -12.64
C LYS A 436 -7.53 15.71 -12.70
N THR A 437 -7.84 16.51 -11.67
CA THR A 437 -7.49 17.93 -11.59
C THR A 437 -5.98 18.16 -11.57
N ILE A 438 -5.20 17.36 -10.84
CA ILE A 438 -3.73 17.41 -10.94
C ILE A 438 -3.28 17.03 -12.37
N ARG A 439 -3.78 15.90 -12.88
CA ARG A 439 -3.36 15.33 -14.19
C ARG A 439 -3.78 16.15 -15.41
N ASP A 440 -4.83 16.97 -15.31
CA ASP A 440 -5.29 17.86 -16.38
C ASP A 440 -4.79 19.31 -16.15
N GLY A 441 -4.67 19.79 -14.91
CA GLY A 441 -4.08 21.09 -14.60
C GLY A 441 -2.65 21.23 -15.12
N TYR A 442 -1.80 20.21 -14.88
CA TYR A 442 -0.45 20.15 -15.44
C TYR A 442 -0.42 20.10 -16.98
N LYS A 443 -1.48 19.64 -17.67
CA LYS A 443 -1.55 19.72 -19.16
C LYS A 443 -1.80 21.13 -19.65
N TYR A 444 -2.66 21.89 -18.96
CA TYR A 444 -2.96 23.28 -19.32
C TYR A 444 -1.75 24.20 -19.07
N LEU A 445 -0.96 23.96 -18.02
CA LEU A 445 0.25 24.71 -17.74
C LEU A 445 1.44 24.40 -18.69
N THR A 446 1.53 23.18 -19.23
CA THR A 446 2.72 22.74 -20.00
C THR A 446 2.54 22.78 -21.53
N GLY A 447 1.31 22.89 -22.04
CA GLY A 447 1.05 23.05 -23.48
C GLY A 447 1.40 21.85 -24.37
N VAL A 448 1.74 20.68 -23.81
CA VAL A 448 2.16 19.47 -24.55
C VAL A 448 0.96 18.74 -25.20
N GLY A 449 0.24 19.45 -26.05
CA GLY A 449 -0.94 18.95 -26.76
C GLY A 449 -0.58 18.20 -28.05
N ARG A 450 -0.22 16.91 -27.96
CA ARG A 450 -0.34 15.95 -29.08
C ARG A 450 -0.99 14.65 -28.63
N ALA A 451 -1.91 14.15 -29.46
CA ALA A 451 -2.86 13.12 -29.06
C ALA A 451 -2.27 11.70 -29.08
N LEU A 452 -2.66 10.89 -28.11
CA LEU A 452 -2.89 9.46 -28.31
C LEU A 452 -4.40 9.21 -28.43
N HIS A 453 -4.79 8.28 -29.29
CA HIS A 453 -6.20 7.97 -29.55
C HIS A 453 -6.86 7.23 -28.37
N SER A 454 -8.16 7.49 -28.20
CA SER A 454 -9.00 6.82 -27.22
C SER A 454 -9.36 5.40 -27.61
N LEU A 455 -9.40 4.50 -26.62
CA LEU A 455 -10.19 3.28 -26.66
C LEU A 455 -11.28 3.37 -25.58
N PRO A 456 -12.56 3.06 -25.88
CA PRO A 456 -13.67 3.34 -24.98
C PRO A 456 -13.91 2.21 -23.96
N VAL A 457 -13.92 2.54 -22.67
CA VAL A 457 -14.56 1.72 -21.64
C VAL A 457 -16.00 2.20 -21.47
N ARG A 458 -16.96 1.27 -21.42
CA ARG A 458 -18.40 1.56 -21.34
C ARG A 458 -18.98 0.92 -20.08
N ILE A 459 -19.42 1.74 -19.14
CA ILE A 459 -20.01 1.32 -17.85
C ILE A 459 -21.54 1.45 -17.92
N VAL A 460 -22.26 0.55 -17.25
CA VAL A 460 -23.73 0.54 -17.08
C VAL A 460 -24.05 -0.03 -15.68
N ALA A 461 -25.11 0.43 -15.02
CA ALA A 461 -25.63 -0.02 -13.71
C ALA A 461 -27.10 -0.51 -13.87
N GLU A 462 -27.95 -0.83 -12.87
CA GLU A 462 -28.05 -0.63 -11.41
C GLU A 462 -29.08 -1.69 -10.90
N VAL A 463 -29.41 -2.00 -9.63
CA VAL A 463 -29.30 -1.35 -8.29
C VAL A 463 -28.94 -2.44 -7.23
N GLY A 464 -29.25 -2.26 -5.94
CA GLY A 464 -29.21 -3.27 -4.85
C GLY A 464 -30.53 -4.05 -4.64
N ALA A 465 -30.75 -4.77 -3.53
CA ALA A 465 -30.25 -4.50 -2.17
C ALA A 465 -30.06 -5.74 -1.25
N THR A 466 -29.49 -5.50 -0.06
CA THR A 466 -29.25 -6.45 1.06
C THR A 466 -30.49 -6.62 1.96
N PRO A 467 -30.53 -7.49 3.02
CA PRO A 467 -29.47 -8.33 3.63
C PRO A 467 -29.91 -9.81 3.90
N GLU A 468 -29.21 -10.72 4.60
CA GLU A 468 -27.94 -10.77 5.38
C GLU A 468 -27.04 -11.96 4.90
N GLU A 469 -25.88 -12.21 5.53
CA GLU A 469 -25.00 -13.38 5.27
C GLU A 469 -24.69 -14.15 6.58
N GLU A 470 -24.96 -15.47 6.64
CA GLU A 470 -24.37 -16.36 7.67
C GLU A 470 -23.08 -17.02 7.15
N ALA A 471 -22.04 -17.03 7.99
CA ALA A 471 -20.71 -17.51 7.59
C ALA A 471 -20.52 -19.02 7.83
N VAL A 472 -20.49 -19.81 6.74
CA VAL A 472 -20.28 -21.27 6.78
C VAL A 472 -18.79 -21.65 6.72
N VAL A 473 -18.36 -22.63 7.53
CA VAL A 473 -16.95 -23.06 7.64
C VAL A 473 -16.62 -24.16 6.60
N PRO A 474 -15.58 -23.99 5.76
CA PRO A 474 -15.31 -24.90 4.64
C PRO A 474 -14.50 -26.15 5.04
N HIS A 475 -14.84 -27.32 4.46
CA HIS A 475 -14.09 -28.59 4.56
C HIS A 475 -13.71 -29.14 3.16
N VAL A 476 -13.18 -30.38 3.06
CA VAL A 476 -12.13 -30.75 2.09
C VAL A 476 -12.63 -31.40 0.78
N VAL A 477 -11.97 -31.06 -0.35
CA VAL A 477 -12.35 -31.48 -1.71
C VAL A 477 -11.08 -31.91 -2.53
N GLN A 478 -11.18 -32.16 -3.85
CA GLN A 478 -10.05 -32.31 -4.79
C GLN A 478 -10.29 -31.54 -6.11
N LEU A 479 -9.22 -31.04 -6.74
CA LEU A 479 -9.19 -30.29 -8.03
C LEU A 479 -8.20 -30.89 -9.02
N ILE A 480 -8.31 -30.45 -10.29
CA ILE A 480 -7.40 -30.80 -11.39
C ILE A 480 -6.68 -29.57 -12.01
N SER A 481 -7.11 -28.33 -11.75
CA SER A 481 -6.49 -27.11 -12.32
C SER A 481 -6.60 -25.85 -11.42
N PRO A 482 -5.74 -24.82 -11.59
CA PRO A 482 -5.68 -23.60 -10.76
C PRO A 482 -6.87 -22.63 -10.96
N PRO A 483 -7.08 -21.62 -10.09
CA PRO A 483 -8.43 -21.21 -9.72
C PRO A 483 -9.29 -20.54 -10.79
N PHE A 484 -10.57 -20.92 -10.75
CA PHE A 484 -11.66 -20.34 -11.53
C PHE A 484 -12.77 -19.88 -10.57
N LEU A 485 -13.44 -18.79 -10.94
CA LEU A 485 -14.62 -18.22 -10.27
C LEU A 485 -15.77 -18.18 -11.28
N GLY A 486 -16.98 -18.51 -10.84
CA GLY A 486 -18.20 -18.21 -11.59
C GLY A 486 -19.45 -18.89 -11.04
N PHE A 487 -20.59 -18.45 -11.57
CA PHE A 487 -21.91 -18.94 -11.18
C PHE A 487 -22.08 -20.44 -11.43
N VAL A 488 -22.64 -21.13 -10.44
CA VAL A 488 -23.02 -22.53 -10.55
C VAL A 488 -24.39 -22.67 -11.23
N CYS A 489 -24.61 -23.77 -11.94
CA CYS A 489 -25.89 -24.12 -12.57
C CYS A 489 -26.10 -25.64 -12.51
N CYS A 490 -27.29 -26.06 -12.09
CA CYS A 490 -27.64 -27.48 -12.05
C CYS A 490 -27.88 -28.03 -13.47
N MET A 491 -27.28 -29.19 -13.73
CA MET A 491 -27.34 -29.91 -14.99
C MET A 491 -28.68 -30.66 -15.16
N SER A 492 -29.24 -30.68 -16.39
CA SER A 492 -30.35 -31.59 -16.77
C SER A 492 -29.96 -32.50 -17.95
N PRO A 493 -30.12 -33.84 -17.83
CA PRO A 493 -30.50 -34.57 -16.62
C PRO A 493 -29.36 -34.58 -15.59
N TYR A 494 -29.67 -34.47 -14.29
CA TYR A 494 -28.68 -34.20 -13.23
C TYR A 494 -27.53 -35.22 -13.11
N THR A 495 -27.66 -36.42 -13.68
CA THR A 495 -26.58 -37.42 -13.74
C THR A 495 -25.61 -37.23 -14.93
N ALA A 496 -25.91 -36.40 -15.94
CA ALA A 496 -25.11 -36.15 -17.14
C ALA A 496 -24.67 -37.39 -17.96
N CYS A 497 -25.42 -38.49 -17.88
CA CYS A 497 -25.09 -39.75 -18.58
C CYS A 497 -25.60 -39.83 -20.04
N GLY A 498 -25.85 -38.69 -20.68
CA GLY A 498 -26.37 -38.60 -22.05
C GLY A 498 -26.36 -37.15 -22.55
N PRO A 499 -27.10 -36.85 -23.63
CA PRO A 499 -27.27 -35.49 -24.15
C PRO A 499 -27.75 -34.51 -23.06
N VAL A 500 -27.39 -33.23 -23.22
CA VAL A 500 -27.64 -32.19 -22.23
C VAL A 500 -28.85 -31.34 -22.62
N ASP A 501 -29.91 -31.37 -21.80
CA ASP A 501 -31.17 -30.68 -22.09
C ASP A 501 -31.01 -29.15 -21.95
N ASN A 502 -30.39 -28.69 -20.86
CA ASN A 502 -30.22 -27.27 -20.54
C ASN A 502 -28.86 -26.69 -20.99
N ALA A 503 -28.34 -27.18 -22.12
CA ALA A 503 -27.02 -26.81 -22.65
C ALA A 503 -26.83 -25.29 -22.86
N ALA A 504 -27.91 -24.54 -23.09
CA ALA A 504 -27.88 -23.09 -23.25
C ALA A 504 -27.64 -22.33 -21.93
N GLU A 505 -28.04 -22.89 -20.79
CA GLU A 505 -27.93 -22.27 -19.45
C GLU A 505 -26.52 -22.47 -18.85
N LEU A 506 -25.93 -23.63 -19.11
CA LEU A 506 -24.61 -24.04 -18.63
C LEU A 506 -23.45 -23.28 -19.30
N LYS A 507 -23.70 -22.61 -20.43
CA LYS A 507 -22.66 -21.92 -21.20
C LYS A 507 -22.08 -20.73 -20.42
N GLY A 508 -20.79 -20.80 -20.11
CA GLY A 508 -20.12 -19.80 -19.27
C GLY A 508 -20.31 -19.99 -17.76
N ARG A 509 -20.93 -21.10 -17.32
CA ARG A 509 -21.19 -21.42 -15.90
C ARG A 509 -20.43 -22.66 -15.43
N ILE A 510 -20.36 -22.87 -14.12
CA ILE A 510 -19.86 -24.09 -13.49
C ILE A 510 -21.03 -25.08 -13.40
N ALA A 511 -20.89 -26.27 -13.98
CA ALA A 511 -21.95 -27.29 -13.97
C ALA A 511 -21.94 -28.09 -12.66
N LEU A 512 -23.09 -28.17 -11.98
CA LEU A 512 -23.30 -29.06 -10.82
C LEU A 512 -23.99 -30.36 -11.27
N VAL A 513 -23.39 -31.50 -10.94
CA VAL A 513 -23.73 -32.82 -11.52
C VAL A 513 -23.70 -33.91 -10.45
N LEU A 514 -24.71 -34.77 -10.39
CA LEU A 514 -24.72 -35.94 -9.52
C LEU A 514 -23.93 -37.11 -10.12
N ARG A 515 -23.22 -37.86 -9.26
CA ARG A 515 -22.65 -39.17 -9.60
C ARG A 515 -23.75 -40.14 -10.03
N GLY A 516 -23.53 -40.85 -11.13
CA GLY A 516 -24.43 -41.88 -11.65
C GLY A 516 -23.62 -43.04 -12.21
N ASP A 517 -24.25 -43.96 -12.92
CA ASP A 517 -23.63 -45.22 -13.34
C ASP A 517 -22.64 -45.11 -14.52
N CYS A 518 -22.50 -43.91 -15.11
CA CYS A 518 -21.57 -43.64 -16.21
C CYS A 518 -20.28 -42.90 -15.75
N MET A 519 -19.21 -43.09 -16.51
CA MET A 519 -17.86 -42.59 -16.21
C MET A 519 -17.75 -41.07 -16.23
N PHE A 520 -16.92 -40.51 -15.35
CA PHE A 520 -16.77 -39.06 -15.18
C PHE A 520 -16.13 -38.36 -16.39
N ALA A 521 -15.25 -39.03 -17.14
CA ALA A 521 -14.63 -38.49 -18.34
C ALA A 521 -15.68 -38.19 -19.43
N ALA A 522 -16.56 -39.14 -19.75
CA ALA A 522 -17.71 -38.94 -20.63
C ALA A 522 -18.60 -37.75 -20.21
N LYS A 523 -18.91 -37.61 -18.90
CA LYS A 523 -19.67 -36.45 -18.39
C LYS A 523 -18.96 -35.12 -18.66
N ALA A 524 -17.66 -35.05 -18.37
CA ALA A 524 -16.86 -33.85 -18.60
C ALA A 524 -16.81 -33.46 -20.09
N ARG A 525 -16.73 -34.44 -21.00
CA ARG A 525 -16.78 -34.20 -22.46
C ARG A 525 -18.11 -33.60 -22.91
N TRP A 526 -19.24 -34.11 -22.42
CA TRP A 526 -20.56 -33.52 -22.73
C TRP A 526 -20.68 -32.08 -22.25
N LEU A 527 -20.22 -31.77 -21.04
CA LEU A 527 -20.29 -30.43 -20.44
C LEU A 527 -19.28 -29.44 -21.05
N GLN A 528 -18.16 -29.95 -21.59
CA GLN A 528 -17.23 -29.16 -22.40
C GLN A 528 -17.88 -28.76 -23.74
N GLN A 529 -18.71 -29.62 -24.34
CA GLN A 529 -19.45 -29.31 -25.57
C GLN A 529 -20.58 -28.28 -25.34
N THR A 530 -21.17 -28.19 -24.14
CA THR A 530 -22.11 -27.09 -23.80
C THR A 530 -21.40 -25.77 -23.50
N GLY A 531 -20.07 -25.77 -23.39
CA GLY A 531 -19.29 -24.58 -23.05
C GLY A 531 -19.39 -24.18 -21.58
N ALA A 532 -19.55 -25.14 -20.67
CA ALA A 532 -19.33 -24.92 -19.24
C ALA A 532 -17.86 -24.50 -18.99
N ILE A 533 -17.60 -23.77 -17.91
CA ILE A 533 -16.24 -23.34 -17.52
C ILE A 533 -15.64 -24.17 -16.38
N GLY A 534 -16.40 -25.13 -15.86
CA GLY A 534 -15.98 -26.08 -14.83
C GLY A 534 -17.08 -27.06 -14.46
N VAL A 535 -16.74 -28.12 -13.74
CA VAL A 535 -17.69 -29.15 -13.29
C VAL A 535 -17.45 -29.54 -11.83
N ILE A 536 -18.52 -29.55 -11.04
CA ILE A 536 -18.57 -30.05 -9.67
C ILE A 536 -19.44 -31.31 -9.67
N PHE A 537 -18.85 -32.45 -9.31
CA PHE A 537 -19.55 -33.72 -9.12
C PHE A 537 -19.93 -33.91 -7.65
N ILE A 538 -21.18 -34.23 -7.34
CA ILE A 538 -21.63 -34.65 -5.99
C ILE A 538 -21.79 -36.18 -5.95
N ASP A 539 -21.32 -36.81 -4.88
CA ASP A 539 -21.52 -38.24 -4.62
C ASP A 539 -22.99 -38.58 -4.32
N HIS A 540 -23.54 -39.63 -4.95
CA HIS A 540 -24.92 -40.08 -4.68
C HIS A 540 -25.06 -40.91 -3.40
N ARG A 541 -23.95 -41.32 -2.78
CA ARG A 541 -23.99 -42.16 -1.58
C ARG A 541 -24.27 -41.30 -0.36
N GLU A 542 -25.53 -41.21 0.02
CA GLU A 542 -26.02 -40.49 1.19
C GLU A 542 -25.14 -40.75 2.44
N GLY A 543 -24.78 -39.66 3.14
CA GLY A 543 -23.93 -39.69 4.33
C GLY A 543 -22.42 -39.79 4.08
N SER A 544 -21.97 -40.01 2.83
CA SER A 544 -20.55 -39.96 2.47
C SER A 544 -19.92 -38.60 2.80
N ASN A 545 -18.66 -38.63 3.20
CA ASN A 545 -17.88 -37.50 3.68
C ASN A 545 -16.38 -37.73 3.48
N SER A 546 -15.59 -36.65 3.44
CA SER A 546 -14.16 -36.66 3.13
C SER A 546 -13.22 -37.17 4.25
N ASP A 547 -13.73 -37.41 5.47
CA ASP A 547 -12.96 -37.92 6.60
C ASP A 547 -13.01 -39.46 6.70
N GLU A 548 -14.18 -40.06 6.49
CA GLU A 548 -14.41 -41.50 6.65
C GLU A 548 -14.34 -42.29 5.33
N THR A 549 -14.57 -41.64 4.18
CA THR A 549 -14.63 -42.33 2.89
C THR A 549 -13.29 -42.24 2.15
N PRO A 550 -12.59 -43.37 1.87
CA PRO A 550 -11.31 -43.33 1.18
C PRO A 550 -11.46 -42.82 -0.27
N LEU A 551 -10.63 -41.85 -0.64
CA LEU A 551 -10.56 -41.27 -1.98
C LEU A 551 -10.30 -42.35 -3.05
N PHE A 552 -11.32 -42.63 -3.86
CA PHE A 552 -11.23 -43.48 -5.03
C PHE A 552 -10.78 -42.67 -6.26
N GLN A 553 -10.12 -43.33 -7.21
CA GLN A 553 -9.70 -42.68 -8.44
C GLN A 553 -10.91 -42.52 -9.38
N MET A 554 -11.07 -41.32 -9.95
CA MET A 554 -12.13 -41.05 -10.92
C MET A 554 -11.85 -41.88 -12.17
N VAL A 555 -12.66 -42.91 -12.41
CA VAL A 555 -12.41 -43.91 -13.46
C VAL A 555 -12.64 -43.28 -14.84
N GLY A 556 -11.60 -43.33 -15.68
CA GLY A 556 -11.69 -42.98 -17.10
C GLY A 556 -12.47 -44.05 -17.88
N ASP A 557 -13.08 -43.65 -18.99
CA ASP A 557 -13.89 -44.53 -19.86
C ASP A 557 -13.08 -45.50 -20.73
N GLY A 558 -11.75 -45.37 -20.74
CA GLY A 558 -10.81 -46.18 -21.54
C GLY A 558 -10.10 -45.36 -22.62
N ASP A 559 -10.64 -44.19 -22.96
CA ASP A 559 -10.07 -43.24 -23.91
C ASP A 559 -9.08 -42.27 -23.24
N SER A 560 -8.18 -41.66 -24.04
CA SER A 560 -7.24 -40.64 -23.53
C SER A 560 -7.99 -39.41 -23.02
N THR A 561 -7.71 -38.98 -21.79
CA THR A 561 -8.35 -37.81 -21.15
C THR A 561 -7.67 -36.47 -21.48
N GLU A 562 -6.72 -36.45 -22.42
CA GLU A 562 -6.01 -35.23 -22.85
C GLU A 562 -6.92 -34.21 -23.56
N ASP A 563 -8.12 -34.62 -23.98
CA ASP A 563 -9.14 -33.77 -24.60
C ASP A 563 -9.98 -32.96 -23.59
N ILE A 564 -9.88 -33.27 -22.29
CA ILE A 564 -10.66 -32.63 -21.23
C ILE A 564 -9.85 -31.48 -20.62
N THR A 565 -10.25 -30.25 -20.91
CA THR A 565 -9.59 -29.02 -20.43
C THR A 565 -10.32 -28.33 -19.28
N LEU A 566 -11.54 -28.78 -18.93
CA LEU A 566 -12.32 -28.21 -17.82
C LEU A 566 -11.70 -28.50 -16.44
N PRO A 567 -11.77 -27.55 -15.48
CA PRO A 567 -11.55 -27.84 -14.07
C PRO A 567 -12.65 -28.77 -13.56
N LEU A 568 -12.25 -29.94 -13.03
CA LEU A 568 -13.14 -30.92 -12.44
C LEU A 568 -12.93 -31.01 -10.93
N VAL A 569 -14.04 -31.16 -10.19
CA VAL A 569 -14.11 -31.20 -8.72
C VAL A 569 -15.04 -32.33 -8.29
N PHE A 570 -14.76 -32.98 -7.15
CA PHE A 570 -15.63 -34.00 -6.57
C PHE A 570 -15.90 -33.74 -5.08
N LEU A 571 -17.17 -33.51 -4.75
CA LEU A 571 -17.72 -33.39 -3.40
C LEU A 571 -18.36 -34.73 -2.97
N PHE A 572 -18.19 -35.11 -1.71
CA PHE A 572 -19.02 -36.15 -1.10
C PHE A 572 -20.42 -35.59 -0.77
N SER A 573 -21.37 -36.46 -0.40
CA SER A 573 -22.78 -36.08 -0.30
C SER A 573 -23.06 -35.03 0.79
N ARG A 574 -22.34 -35.03 1.92
CA ARG A 574 -22.50 -34.00 2.96
C ARG A 574 -22.00 -32.62 2.51
N GLU A 575 -20.80 -32.58 1.94
CA GLU A 575 -20.19 -31.35 1.42
C GLU A 575 -20.97 -30.81 0.21
N GLY A 576 -21.53 -31.71 -0.61
CA GLY A 576 -22.45 -31.39 -1.72
C GLY A 576 -23.80 -30.86 -1.27
N ALA A 577 -24.35 -31.35 -0.15
CA ALA A 577 -25.62 -30.88 0.40
C ALA A 577 -25.58 -29.39 0.80
N VAL A 578 -24.45 -28.89 1.31
CA VAL A 578 -24.27 -27.46 1.63
C VAL A 578 -24.38 -26.59 0.36
N LEU A 579 -23.70 -26.98 -0.72
CA LEU A 579 -23.79 -26.26 -2.00
C LEU A 579 -25.17 -26.40 -2.66
N THR A 580 -25.84 -27.55 -2.48
CA THR A 580 -27.18 -27.79 -3.05
C THR A 580 -28.24 -26.97 -2.31
N ALA A 581 -28.20 -26.92 -0.97
CA ALA A 581 -29.08 -26.06 -0.17
C ALA A 581 -28.91 -24.58 -0.54
N ALA A 582 -27.68 -24.11 -0.70
CA ALA A 582 -27.40 -22.75 -1.17
C ALA A 582 -27.99 -22.44 -2.56
N LEU A 583 -28.13 -23.44 -3.44
CA LEU A 583 -28.75 -23.30 -4.77
C LEU A 583 -30.28 -23.45 -4.76
N GLU A 584 -30.84 -24.12 -3.75
CA GLU A 584 -32.29 -24.15 -3.50
C GLU A 584 -32.77 -22.85 -2.84
N GLU A 585 -31.92 -22.22 -2.02
CA GLU A 585 -32.20 -20.96 -1.32
C GLU A 585 -31.86 -19.70 -2.14
N HIS A 586 -30.82 -19.74 -2.98
CA HIS A 586 -30.36 -18.59 -3.77
C HIS A 586 -30.25 -18.89 -5.27
N HIS A 587 -30.87 -18.06 -6.12
CA HIS A 587 -30.89 -18.24 -7.58
C HIS A 587 -29.53 -18.01 -8.29
N ASN A 588 -28.58 -17.35 -7.64
CA ASN A 588 -27.22 -17.17 -8.15
C ASN A 588 -26.22 -17.45 -7.03
N VAL A 589 -25.44 -18.52 -7.18
CA VAL A 589 -24.38 -18.93 -6.25
C VAL A 589 -23.06 -18.92 -6.99
N ASP A 590 -22.10 -18.12 -6.50
CA ASP A 590 -20.74 -18.08 -7.01
C ASP A 590 -19.86 -19.07 -6.24
N VAL A 591 -19.00 -19.79 -6.97
CA VAL A 591 -18.05 -20.73 -6.39
C VAL A 591 -16.63 -20.44 -6.86
N LEU A 592 -15.72 -20.34 -5.90
CA LEU A 592 -14.28 -20.25 -6.11
C LEU A 592 -13.62 -21.61 -5.83
N LEU A 593 -12.87 -22.11 -6.81
CA LEU A 593 -12.21 -23.42 -6.78
C LEU A 593 -10.70 -23.28 -6.55
N LEU A 594 -10.14 -23.77 -5.43
CA LEU A 594 -8.73 -23.58 -5.05
C LEU A 594 -7.96 -24.89 -4.78
N PRO A 595 -6.82 -25.16 -5.45
CA PRO A 595 -5.93 -26.28 -5.10
C PRO A 595 -5.39 -26.18 -3.68
N LYS A 596 -5.17 -27.32 -2.99
CA LYS A 596 -4.79 -27.31 -1.56
C LYS A 596 -3.42 -26.70 -1.29
N GLU A 597 -2.49 -26.79 -2.23
CA GLU A 597 -1.17 -26.15 -2.17
C GLU A 597 -1.28 -24.61 -2.19
N ARG A 598 -2.49 -24.08 -2.41
CA ARG A 598 -2.86 -22.67 -2.39
C ARG A 598 -4.07 -22.38 -1.48
N GLN A 599 -4.36 -23.24 -0.49
CA GLN A 599 -5.23 -22.84 0.63
C GLN A 599 -4.56 -21.70 1.41
N LEU A 600 -5.36 -20.69 1.78
CA LEU A 600 -4.95 -19.66 2.73
C LEU A 600 -4.50 -20.32 4.04
N GLY A 601 -3.19 -20.27 4.33
CA GLY A 601 -2.62 -20.63 5.63
C GLY A 601 -1.79 -21.93 5.72
N TYR A 602 -1.44 -22.63 4.63
CA TYR A 602 -0.53 -23.79 4.73
C TYR A 602 0.43 -23.97 3.55
N VAL A 603 1.74 -23.93 3.81
CA VAL A 603 2.81 -24.08 2.80
C VAL A 603 3.62 -25.34 3.08
N ALA A 604 3.75 -26.22 2.08
CA ALA A 604 4.65 -27.36 2.11
C ALA A 604 5.89 -27.09 1.23
N ARG A 605 7.09 -27.44 1.72
CA ARG A 605 8.35 -27.24 0.98
C ARG A 605 8.73 -28.51 0.21
N GLY A 606 8.91 -28.39 -1.10
CA GLY A 606 9.44 -29.42 -2.00
C GLY A 606 9.85 -28.79 -3.34
N PRO A 607 10.70 -29.45 -4.16
CA PRO A 607 11.09 -28.95 -5.47
C PRO A 607 9.95 -29.09 -6.49
N ASP A 608 9.90 -28.19 -7.47
CA ASP A 608 8.85 -28.16 -8.49
C ASP A 608 8.81 -29.45 -9.35
N PRO A 609 7.62 -29.99 -9.65
CA PRO A 609 7.47 -31.05 -10.65
C PRO A 609 7.64 -30.49 -12.08
N PRO A 610 8.01 -31.33 -13.06
CA PRO A 610 8.08 -30.93 -14.46
C PRO A 610 6.71 -30.62 -15.07
N ALA A 611 6.71 -29.99 -16.24
CA ALA A 611 5.51 -29.61 -17.00
C ALA A 611 4.54 -30.80 -17.22
N PRO A 612 3.21 -30.56 -17.24
CA PRO A 612 2.23 -31.60 -17.03
C PRO A 612 2.10 -32.57 -18.21
N GLN A 613 2.35 -33.85 -17.94
CA GLN A 613 1.63 -34.95 -18.60
C GLN A 613 0.32 -35.20 -17.85
N ALA A 614 -0.71 -35.70 -18.54
CA ALA A 614 -2.04 -35.93 -17.99
C ALA A 614 -2.09 -37.16 -17.05
N LEU A 615 -1.45 -37.06 -15.89
CA LEU A 615 -1.47 -38.07 -14.82
C LEU A 615 -2.39 -37.61 -13.68
N ILE A 616 -3.50 -38.31 -13.49
CA ILE A 616 -4.46 -38.08 -12.38
C ILE A 616 -3.81 -38.54 -11.06
N GLN A 617 -2.97 -37.70 -10.47
CA GLN A 617 -2.32 -37.91 -9.17
C GLN A 617 -3.18 -37.35 -8.02
N LYS A 618 -2.85 -37.76 -6.79
CA LYS A 618 -3.64 -37.44 -5.58
C LYS A 618 -3.26 -36.07 -5.00
N GLY A 619 -3.96 -35.03 -5.44
CA GLY A 619 -4.02 -33.72 -4.77
C GLY A 619 -5.27 -33.58 -3.90
N LYS A 620 -5.37 -32.51 -3.11
CA LYS A 620 -6.60 -32.08 -2.41
C LYS A 620 -6.93 -30.63 -2.80
N ALA A 621 -8.08 -30.12 -2.39
CA ALA A 621 -8.59 -28.78 -2.73
C ALA A 621 -9.55 -28.23 -1.68
N ALA A 622 -9.94 -26.97 -1.87
CA ALA A 622 -11.00 -26.29 -1.14
C ALA A 622 -11.99 -25.63 -2.11
N VAL A 623 -13.24 -25.49 -1.64
CA VAL A 623 -14.35 -24.83 -2.32
C VAL A 623 -14.86 -23.74 -1.38
N THR A 624 -14.94 -22.50 -1.86
CA THR A 624 -15.59 -21.40 -1.15
C THR A 624 -16.86 -21.04 -1.92
N VAL A 625 -17.98 -20.95 -1.21
CA VAL A 625 -19.30 -20.61 -1.73
C VAL A 625 -19.65 -19.18 -1.31
N ALA A 626 -20.17 -18.38 -2.22
CA ALA A 626 -20.73 -17.06 -1.93
C ALA A 626 -22.16 -16.98 -2.48
N THR A 627 -23.09 -16.47 -1.67
CA THR A 627 -24.54 -16.52 -1.89
C THR A 627 -25.10 -15.11 -2.04
N GLY A 628 -25.51 -14.74 -3.25
CA GLY A 628 -26.05 -13.42 -3.55
C GLY A 628 -27.55 -13.45 -3.85
N SER A 629 -28.38 -13.00 -2.91
CA SER A 629 -29.75 -12.57 -3.20
C SER A 629 -29.74 -11.24 -3.98
N TRP A 630 -30.60 -11.14 -5.00
CA TRP A 630 -30.82 -9.94 -5.82
C TRP A 630 -32.17 -9.29 -5.47
#